data_AF-A0A953NZ61-F1
#
_entry.id   AF-A0A953NZ61-F1
#
_cell.length_a   1.000
_cell.length_b   1.000
_cell.length_c   1.000
_cell.angle_alpha   90.00
_cell.angle_beta   90.00
_cell.angle_gamma   90.00
#
_symmetry.space_group_name_H-M   'P 1'
#
loop_
_entity.id
_entity.type
_entity.pdbx_description
1 polymer ?
#
loop_
_entity_poly.entity_id
_entity_poly.type
_entity_poly.pdbx_seq_one_letter_code
_entity_poly.pdbx_strand_id
1 'polypeptide(L)'
;MSVFQTATPGMQSLDPLKRVNYTFGLVLGVDEFLQEQTYLIEKDRSQYRLAHGYGTVCGLRVQVVGGATPEVQVSPGVAIDPQGQEIRVSRLMCARLNEWLTTNKDALQTVFGSAPATVSLCVVLCYRECPTDMTPVPGEPCRTQQDTMAASHIAESFQLKLCVNHNAIITSPPGSPSISLPAGLCFRPPQLEEDAIAEFGRLLQRIRITDSAGTFLSRKQLEDLVRGLEGPAGSPPLSSPPWLGPPLFLHPNDARDFLRSAFLVWVTEARPALAVLADAECCNSNEQCVLLAELTVPIDAFWQVSGTVTTDESSRPFLVQTRLLQESMLCNFAGAGGSGSGLTVAAGNFRIVANVPSANGPTYNGLIATLQSPGIYLLNWSGAPGYLNPASASPPTHTYVVNGGAIAVSPPPKFPVTFEVLEFRTTGILVRLFDAQGNATAGGFMVEIREIGMAG
;
A
#
# COMPACT_ATOMS: atom_id res chain seq x y z
N MET A 1 -12.74 -27.51 65.34
CA MET A 1 -12.95 -28.09 64.01
C MET A 1 -12.05 -27.35 63.04
N SER A 2 -11.04 -28.02 62.51
CA SER A 2 -10.12 -27.48 61.52
C SER A 2 -10.85 -27.47 60.19
N VAL A 3 -11.13 -26.29 59.63
CA VAL A 3 -11.72 -26.18 58.29
C VAL A 3 -10.60 -26.47 57.30
N PHE A 4 -10.68 -27.61 56.61
CA PHE A 4 -9.82 -27.90 55.48
C PHE A 4 -10.28 -27.03 54.30
N GLN A 5 -9.49 -26.02 53.93
CA GLN A 5 -9.65 -25.32 52.65
C GLN A 5 -8.91 -26.11 51.58
N THR A 6 -9.65 -26.62 50.60
CA THR A 6 -9.09 -27.05 49.32
C THR A 6 -8.58 -25.81 48.60
N ALA A 7 -7.26 -25.69 48.46
CA ALA A 7 -6.66 -24.74 47.54
C ALA A 7 -6.90 -25.26 46.12
N THR A 8 -7.93 -24.74 45.45
CA THR A 8 -8.08 -24.97 44.01
C THR A 8 -6.89 -24.30 43.33
N PRO A 9 -6.02 -25.03 42.59
CA PRO A 9 -4.98 -24.38 41.81
C PRO A 9 -5.65 -23.43 40.82
N GLY A 10 -5.41 -22.14 41.00
CA GLY A 10 -5.86 -21.11 40.06
C GLY A 10 -4.98 -21.17 38.82
N MET A 11 -5.61 -21.12 37.65
CA MET A 11 -4.92 -21.03 36.37
C MET A 11 -3.94 -19.84 36.40
N GLN A 12 -2.67 -20.09 36.09
CA GLN A 12 -1.69 -19.02 36.04
C GLN A 12 -2.01 -18.02 34.93
N SER A 13 -1.71 -16.74 35.18
CA SER A 13 -1.77 -15.71 34.15
C SER A 13 -0.73 -16.02 33.07
N LEU A 14 -1.20 -16.22 31.84
CA LEU A 14 -0.35 -16.47 30.68
C LEU A 14 0.41 -15.20 30.30
N ASP A 15 1.70 -15.33 29.98
CA ASP A 15 2.58 -14.23 29.60
C ASP A 15 3.13 -14.44 28.17
N PRO A 16 2.71 -13.66 27.17
CA PRO A 16 3.20 -13.74 25.79
C PRO A 16 4.72 -13.71 25.60
N LEU A 17 5.47 -13.18 26.57
CA LEU A 17 6.92 -13.02 26.50
C LEU A 17 7.68 -14.13 27.25
N LYS A 18 6.98 -15.08 27.87
CA LYS A 18 7.58 -16.22 28.57
C LYS A 18 7.30 -17.52 27.83
N ARG A 19 8.32 -18.35 27.70
CA ARG A 19 8.19 -19.74 27.23
C ARG A 19 8.49 -20.70 28.37
N VAL A 20 7.98 -21.92 28.29
CA VAL A 20 8.25 -22.94 29.28
C VAL A 20 9.69 -23.42 29.15
N ASN A 21 10.41 -23.46 30.28
CA ASN A 21 11.75 -24.04 30.34
C ASN A 21 11.66 -25.50 30.78
N TYR A 22 11.51 -26.41 29.82
CA TYR A 22 11.44 -27.85 30.07
C TYR A 22 12.69 -28.36 30.79
N THR A 23 12.53 -28.69 32.08
CA THR A 23 13.60 -29.20 32.95
C THR A 23 13.26 -30.60 33.42
N PHE A 24 14.27 -31.45 33.58
CA PHE A 24 14.06 -32.82 34.06
C PHE A 24 13.37 -32.82 35.43
N GLY A 25 12.28 -33.55 35.55
CA GLY A 25 11.46 -33.61 36.76
C GLY A 25 10.34 -32.56 36.85
N LEU A 26 10.23 -31.65 35.88
CA LEU A 26 9.10 -30.71 35.79
C LEU A 26 7.81 -31.46 35.40
N VAL A 27 6.75 -31.27 36.19
CA VAL A 27 5.40 -31.78 35.86
C VAL A 27 4.74 -30.80 34.90
N LEU A 28 4.20 -31.31 33.79
CA LEU A 28 3.50 -30.50 32.79
C LEU A 28 2.00 -30.61 32.98
N GLY A 29 1.36 -29.49 33.29
CA GLY A 29 -0.08 -29.32 33.34
C GLY A 29 -0.61 -28.46 32.20
N VAL A 30 -1.91 -28.15 32.27
CA VAL A 30 -2.60 -27.27 31.31
C VAL A 30 -1.92 -25.90 31.25
N ASP A 31 -1.49 -25.38 32.39
CA ASP A 31 -0.84 -24.06 32.49
C ASP A 31 0.46 -24.00 31.67
N GLU A 32 1.34 -25.01 31.76
CA GLU A 32 2.56 -25.05 30.95
C GLU A 32 2.26 -25.18 29.45
N PHE A 33 1.28 -26.00 29.05
CA PHE A 33 0.92 -26.13 27.64
C PHE A 33 0.30 -24.86 27.07
N LEU A 34 -0.59 -24.20 27.81
CA LEU A 34 -1.15 -22.92 27.42
C LEU A 34 -0.09 -21.83 27.37
N GLN A 35 0.83 -21.78 28.35
CA GLN A 35 1.92 -20.81 28.38
C GLN A 35 2.85 -20.97 27.17
N GLU A 36 3.21 -22.20 26.80
CA GLU A 36 4.02 -22.46 25.60
C GLU A 36 3.26 -22.10 24.33
N GLN A 37 1.97 -22.47 24.24
CA GLN A 37 1.12 -22.14 23.09
C GLN A 37 0.97 -20.62 22.92
N THR A 38 0.67 -19.89 23.99
CA THR A 38 0.54 -18.43 23.99
C THR A 38 1.84 -17.77 23.52
N TYR A 39 3.00 -18.22 24.01
CA TYR A 39 4.29 -17.70 23.54
C TYR A 39 4.47 -17.87 22.04
N LEU A 40 4.20 -19.06 21.50
CA LEU A 40 4.40 -19.35 20.08
C LEU A 40 3.42 -18.59 19.19
N ILE A 41 2.14 -18.56 19.58
CA ILE A 41 1.09 -17.82 18.85
C ILE A 41 1.40 -16.33 18.84
N GLU A 42 1.71 -15.73 19.98
CA GLU A 42 2.02 -14.31 20.06
C GLU A 42 3.34 -13.98 19.36
N LYS A 43 4.30 -14.91 19.36
CA LYS A 43 5.53 -14.74 18.59
C LYS A 43 5.24 -14.71 17.09
N ASP A 44 4.34 -15.55 16.57
CA ASP A 44 3.93 -15.54 15.17
C ASP A 44 3.17 -14.26 14.80
N ARG A 45 2.14 -13.90 15.58
CA ARG A 45 1.39 -12.63 15.44
C ARG A 45 2.31 -11.42 15.42
N SER A 46 3.33 -11.40 16.29
CA SER A 46 4.32 -10.32 16.35
C SER A 46 5.12 -10.15 15.06
N GLN A 47 5.35 -11.22 14.29
CA GLN A 47 6.10 -11.12 13.04
C GLN A 47 5.30 -10.33 12.00
N TYR A 48 4.01 -10.61 11.88
CA TYR A 48 3.15 -9.85 10.97
C TYR A 48 2.96 -8.41 11.45
N ARG A 49 2.50 -8.24 12.69
CA ARG A 49 2.20 -6.92 13.25
C ARG A 49 3.42 -6.00 13.25
N LEU A 50 4.59 -6.48 13.65
CA LEU A 50 5.78 -5.62 13.77
C LEU A 50 6.50 -5.37 12.45
N ALA A 51 6.56 -6.34 11.53
CA ALA A 51 7.40 -6.24 10.34
C ALA A 51 6.64 -5.92 9.05
N HIS A 52 5.37 -6.28 8.96
CA HIS A 52 4.62 -6.24 7.70
C HIS A 52 3.40 -5.34 7.74
N GLY A 53 2.78 -5.15 8.91
CA GLY A 53 1.47 -4.52 9.03
C GLY A 53 0.35 -5.54 8.88
N TYR A 54 -0.84 -5.09 8.50
CA TYR A 54 -2.03 -5.92 8.38
C TYR A 54 -2.82 -5.60 7.10
N GLY A 55 -3.82 -6.41 6.78
CA GLY A 55 -4.68 -6.22 5.63
C GLY A 55 -4.90 -7.48 4.81
N THR A 56 -5.50 -7.31 3.63
CA THR A 56 -5.69 -8.41 2.68
C THR A 56 -4.34 -8.87 2.11
N VAL A 57 -4.06 -10.17 2.17
CA VAL A 57 -2.84 -10.77 1.59
C VAL A 57 -3.13 -11.38 0.22
N CYS A 58 -4.26 -12.08 0.08
CA CYS A 58 -4.70 -12.63 -1.20
C CYS A 58 -6.22 -12.86 -1.22
N GLY A 59 -6.85 -12.78 -2.39
CA GLY A 59 -8.28 -13.03 -2.54
C GLY A 59 -9.15 -11.96 -1.88
N LEU A 60 -10.20 -12.37 -1.16
CA LEU A 60 -11.14 -11.50 -0.44
C LEU A 60 -11.75 -10.39 -1.33
N ARG A 61 -11.93 -10.65 -2.62
CA ARG A 61 -12.49 -9.68 -3.55
C ARG A 61 -13.96 -9.42 -3.20
N VAL A 62 -14.33 -8.16 -3.02
CA VAL A 62 -15.72 -7.75 -2.76
C VAL A 62 -16.38 -7.40 -4.08
N GLN A 63 -17.55 -7.95 -4.34
CA GLN A 63 -18.36 -7.65 -5.52
C GLN A 63 -19.82 -7.57 -5.13
N VAL A 64 -20.58 -6.68 -5.75
CA VAL A 64 -22.04 -6.65 -5.62
C VAL A 64 -22.65 -7.19 -6.90
N VAL A 65 -23.47 -8.23 -6.77
CA VAL A 65 -24.18 -8.88 -7.89
C VAL A 65 -25.69 -8.83 -7.66
N GLY A 66 -26.49 -9.12 -8.68
CA GLY A 66 -27.91 -9.41 -8.47
C GLY A 66 -28.93 -8.29 -8.73
N GLY A 67 -28.54 -7.17 -9.36
CA GLY A 67 -29.49 -6.16 -9.88
C GLY A 67 -30.55 -5.71 -8.85
N ALA A 68 -31.81 -6.13 -9.07
CA ALA A 68 -32.95 -5.79 -8.19
C ALA A 68 -32.89 -6.42 -6.78
N THR A 69 -32.13 -7.50 -6.60
CA THR A 69 -31.87 -8.14 -5.30
C THR A 69 -30.36 -8.22 -5.07
N PRO A 70 -29.73 -7.09 -4.68
CA PRO A 70 -28.29 -7.02 -4.62
C PRO A 70 -27.74 -7.87 -3.48
N GLU A 71 -26.69 -8.63 -3.81
CA GLU A 71 -25.97 -9.53 -2.94
C GLU A 71 -24.50 -9.13 -2.94
N VAL A 72 -23.95 -8.88 -1.74
CA VAL A 72 -22.52 -8.65 -1.55
C VAL A 72 -21.84 -10.01 -1.48
N GLN A 73 -20.86 -10.22 -2.33
CA GLN A 73 -20.06 -11.43 -2.40
C GLN A 73 -18.61 -11.13 -2.02
N VAL A 74 -18.05 -11.95 -1.13
CA VAL A 74 -16.63 -11.92 -0.74
C VAL A 74 -15.99 -13.24 -1.15
N SER A 75 -15.00 -13.17 -2.06
CA SER A 75 -14.31 -14.37 -2.54
C SER A 75 -13.46 -15.02 -1.44
N PRO A 76 -13.12 -16.32 -1.56
CA PRO A 76 -12.10 -16.94 -0.72
C PRO A 76 -10.79 -16.13 -0.72
N GLY A 77 -10.06 -16.19 0.39
CA GLY A 77 -8.81 -15.45 0.56
C GLY A 77 -8.30 -15.44 1.99
N VAL A 78 -7.23 -14.68 2.21
CA VAL A 78 -6.54 -14.55 3.49
C VAL A 78 -6.28 -13.08 3.79
N ALA A 79 -6.52 -12.69 5.04
CA ALA A 79 -6.12 -11.40 5.60
C ALA A 79 -5.33 -11.60 6.88
N ILE A 80 -4.54 -10.61 7.25
CA ILE A 80 -4.00 -10.45 8.59
C ILE A 80 -4.73 -9.29 9.26
N ASP A 81 -5.13 -9.44 10.51
CA ASP A 81 -5.78 -8.37 11.28
C ASP A 81 -4.77 -7.48 12.03
N PRO A 82 -5.22 -6.36 12.65
CA PRO A 82 -4.32 -5.48 13.39
C PRO A 82 -3.56 -6.14 14.55
N GLN A 83 -4.09 -7.22 15.12
CA GLN A 83 -3.41 -8.00 16.17
C GLN A 83 -2.35 -8.94 15.60
N GLY A 84 -2.31 -9.18 14.29
CA GLY A 84 -1.40 -10.08 13.60
C GLY A 84 -1.97 -11.49 13.41
N GLN A 85 -3.27 -11.68 13.59
CA GLN A 85 -3.96 -12.96 13.43
C GLN A 85 -4.27 -13.22 11.95
N GLU A 86 -4.01 -14.44 11.48
CA GLU A 86 -4.42 -14.86 10.14
C GLU A 86 -5.92 -15.16 10.12
N ILE A 87 -6.64 -14.58 9.15
CA ILE A 87 -8.05 -14.84 8.90
C ILE A 87 -8.21 -15.49 7.53
N ARG A 88 -8.61 -16.76 7.51
CA ARG A 88 -8.82 -17.54 6.29
C ARG A 88 -10.29 -17.70 5.95
N VAL A 89 -10.69 -17.14 4.81
CA VAL A 89 -12.01 -17.35 4.21
C VAL A 89 -11.88 -18.43 3.14
N SER A 90 -12.42 -19.62 3.41
CA SER A 90 -12.24 -20.80 2.54
C SER A 90 -13.24 -20.92 1.39
N ARG A 91 -14.37 -20.21 1.47
CA ARG A 91 -15.50 -20.31 0.51
C ARG A 91 -16.03 -18.93 0.16
N LEU A 92 -16.71 -18.83 -0.98
CA LEU A 92 -17.44 -17.62 -1.37
C LEU A 92 -18.52 -17.33 -0.33
N MET A 93 -18.50 -16.13 0.24
CA MET A 93 -19.48 -15.68 1.23
C MET A 93 -20.42 -14.66 0.60
N CYS A 94 -21.70 -14.79 0.92
CA CYS A 94 -22.77 -14.00 0.33
C CYS A 94 -23.62 -13.34 1.42
N ALA A 95 -23.94 -12.07 1.25
CA ALA A 95 -24.87 -11.33 2.10
C ALA A 95 -25.91 -10.62 1.25
N ARG A 96 -27.19 -10.96 1.46
CA ARG A 96 -28.32 -10.32 0.79
C ARG A 96 -28.61 -8.97 1.45
N LEU A 97 -28.39 -7.87 0.71
CA LEU A 97 -28.49 -6.52 1.28
C LEU A 97 -29.90 -6.17 1.74
N ASN A 98 -30.92 -6.46 0.93
CA ASN A 98 -32.31 -6.17 1.28
C ASN A 98 -32.77 -6.93 2.54
N GLU A 99 -32.33 -8.18 2.71
CA GLU A 99 -32.64 -8.98 3.89
C GLU A 99 -31.97 -8.37 5.14
N TRP A 100 -30.68 -8.02 5.02
CA TRP A 100 -29.95 -7.36 6.09
C TRP A 100 -30.56 -6.00 6.49
N LEU A 101 -30.93 -5.16 5.52
CA LEU A 101 -31.58 -3.86 5.76
C LEU A 101 -32.93 -4.03 6.47
N THR A 102 -33.71 -5.05 6.08
CA THR A 102 -35.00 -5.34 6.70
C THR A 102 -34.82 -5.83 8.14
N THR A 103 -33.88 -6.74 8.39
CA THR A 103 -33.58 -7.26 9.73
C THR A 103 -33.07 -6.16 10.68
N ASN A 104 -32.27 -5.22 10.18
CA ASN A 104 -31.68 -4.15 10.99
C ASN A 104 -32.46 -2.83 10.92
N LYS A 105 -33.66 -2.81 10.32
CA LYS A 105 -34.44 -1.61 10.07
C LYS A 105 -34.66 -0.78 11.34
N ASP A 106 -35.14 -1.39 12.40
CA ASP A 106 -35.45 -0.67 13.65
C ASP A 106 -34.18 -0.02 14.22
N ALA A 107 -33.07 -0.76 14.21
CA ALA A 107 -31.77 -0.24 14.65
C ALA A 107 -31.29 0.91 13.76
N LEU A 108 -31.40 0.79 12.43
CA LEU A 108 -31.01 1.85 11.51
C LEU A 108 -31.93 3.09 11.63
N GLN A 109 -33.22 2.91 11.93
CA GLN A 109 -34.15 4.00 12.21
C GLN A 109 -33.81 4.75 13.50
N THR A 110 -33.26 4.08 14.52
CA THR A 110 -32.76 4.81 15.71
C THR A 110 -31.57 5.71 15.40
N VAL A 111 -30.75 5.33 14.41
CA VAL A 111 -29.52 6.06 14.05
C VAL A 111 -29.81 7.19 13.05
N PHE A 112 -30.56 6.90 11.99
CA PHE A 112 -30.83 7.84 10.88
C PHE A 112 -32.21 8.52 10.96
N GLY A 113 -33.09 8.08 11.87
CA GLY A 113 -34.48 8.50 11.94
C GLY A 113 -35.33 7.93 10.80
N SER A 114 -35.28 8.59 9.64
CA SER A 114 -35.96 8.16 8.41
C SER A 114 -34.96 7.57 7.42
N ALA A 115 -35.43 6.79 6.44
CA ALA A 115 -34.56 6.20 5.43
C ALA A 115 -33.88 7.33 4.61
N PRO A 116 -32.54 7.48 4.70
CA PRO A 116 -31.82 8.44 3.87
C PRO A 116 -31.83 8.00 2.40
N ALA A 117 -31.50 8.90 1.47
CA ALA A 117 -31.36 8.53 0.05
C ALA A 117 -30.25 7.48 -0.18
N THR A 118 -29.23 7.49 0.68
CA THR A 118 -28.06 6.60 0.59
C THR A 118 -27.57 6.24 1.98
N VAL A 119 -27.20 4.97 2.17
CA VAL A 119 -26.54 4.47 3.38
C VAL A 119 -25.13 4.01 3.03
N SER A 120 -24.14 4.44 3.81
CA SER A 120 -22.76 3.95 3.69
C SER A 120 -22.53 2.77 4.63
N LEU A 121 -22.28 1.60 4.05
CA LEU A 121 -21.98 0.35 4.76
C LEU A 121 -20.54 -0.07 4.50
N CYS A 122 -19.90 -0.72 5.45
CA CYS A 122 -18.55 -1.26 5.37
C CYS A 122 -18.61 -2.78 5.45
N VAL A 123 -17.94 -3.47 4.54
CA VAL A 123 -17.71 -4.92 4.62
C VAL A 123 -16.48 -5.14 5.49
N VAL A 124 -16.67 -5.82 6.61
CA VAL A 124 -15.65 -5.98 7.65
C VAL A 124 -15.43 -7.46 7.92
N LEU A 125 -14.17 -7.89 7.94
CA LEU A 125 -13.78 -9.27 8.22
C LEU A 125 -13.08 -9.32 9.57
N CYS A 126 -13.63 -10.12 10.51
CA CYS A 126 -13.07 -10.26 11.84
C CYS A 126 -12.57 -11.68 12.15
N TYR A 127 -11.49 -11.80 12.90
CA TYR A 127 -11.04 -13.07 13.46
C TYR A 127 -12.03 -13.57 14.53
N ARG A 128 -12.17 -14.89 14.65
CA ARG A 128 -12.98 -15.51 15.68
C ARG A 128 -12.47 -16.90 16.02
N GLU A 129 -12.40 -17.21 17.30
CA GLU A 129 -12.23 -18.59 17.78
C GLU A 129 -13.57 -19.25 18.06
N CYS A 130 -13.70 -20.51 17.63
CA CYS A 130 -14.88 -21.32 17.86
C CYS A 130 -14.47 -22.59 18.62
N PRO A 131 -14.90 -22.76 19.88
CA PRO A 131 -14.75 -24.03 20.59
C PRO A 131 -15.53 -25.13 19.84
N THR A 132 -14.88 -26.25 19.58
CA THR A 132 -15.40 -27.37 18.77
C THR A 132 -15.09 -28.71 19.44
N ASP A 133 -15.64 -29.78 18.88
CA ASP A 133 -15.41 -31.16 19.33
C ASP A 133 -15.68 -31.35 20.82
N MET A 134 -16.95 -31.25 21.20
CA MET A 134 -17.38 -31.42 22.59
C MET A 134 -17.12 -32.86 23.05
N THR A 135 -16.35 -33.01 24.12
CA THR A 135 -15.99 -34.31 24.71
C THR A 135 -16.29 -34.33 26.21
N PRO A 136 -16.61 -35.51 26.78
CA PRO A 136 -16.78 -35.63 28.22
C PRO A 136 -15.42 -35.55 28.92
N VAL A 137 -15.23 -34.53 29.75
CA VAL A 137 -14.05 -34.35 30.59
C VAL A 137 -14.37 -34.87 32.00
N PRO A 138 -13.60 -35.84 32.52
CA PRO A 138 -13.75 -36.30 33.89
C PRO A 138 -13.57 -35.13 34.88
N GLY A 139 -14.57 -34.90 35.72
CA GLY A 139 -14.59 -33.81 36.71
C GLY A 139 -14.89 -34.30 38.12
N GLU A 140 -14.99 -33.35 39.06
CA GLU A 140 -15.32 -33.62 40.46
C GLU A 140 -16.61 -34.46 40.61
N PRO A 141 -16.69 -35.32 41.65
CA PRO A 141 -17.88 -36.13 41.88
C PRO A 141 -19.10 -35.21 42.08
N CYS A 142 -20.19 -35.51 41.37
CA CYS A 142 -21.51 -34.83 41.37
C CYS A 142 -21.84 -33.89 40.19
N ARG A 143 -21.12 -33.92 39.06
CA ARG A 143 -21.59 -33.27 37.80
C ARG A 143 -22.57 -34.14 37.01
N THR A 144 -23.54 -33.51 36.35
CA THR A 144 -24.41 -34.20 35.37
C THR A 144 -23.66 -34.46 34.07
N GLN A 145 -24.11 -35.44 33.27
CA GLN A 145 -23.45 -35.79 31.99
C GLN A 145 -23.37 -34.61 31.01
N GLN A 146 -24.34 -33.68 31.03
CA GLN A 146 -24.28 -32.46 30.23
C GLN A 146 -23.26 -31.44 30.76
N ASP A 147 -23.10 -31.33 32.08
CA ASP A 147 -22.10 -30.46 32.72
C ASP A 147 -20.66 -31.00 32.62
N THR A 148 -20.49 -32.25 32.15
CA THR A 148 -19.16 -32.86 31.90
C THR A 148 -18.64 -32.61 30.48
N MET A 149 -19.44 -32.05 29.58
CA MET A 149 -18.99 -31.81 28.21
C MET A 149 -18.18 -30.52 28.12
N ALA A 150 -16.96 -30.59 27.60
CA ALA A 150 -16.14 -29.42 27.28
C ALA A 150 -15.59 -29.53 25.86
N ALA A 151 -15.33 -28.38 25.23
CA ALA A 151 -14.70 -28.35 23.91
C ALA A 151 -13.26 -28.87 24.01
N SER A 152 -12.92 -29.84 23.16
CA SER A 152 -11.55 -30.37 23.10
C SER A 152 -10.66 -29.60 22.12
N HIS A 153 -11.26 -28.88 21.16
CA HIS A 153 -10.52 -28.15 20.13
C HIS A 153 -11.01 -26.71 20.02
N ILE A 154 -10.12 -25.82 19.59
CA ILE A 154 -10.44 -24.46 19.17
C ILE A 154 -10.21 -24.41 17.66
N ALA A 155 -11.27 -24.13 16.91
CA ALA A 155 -11.19 -23.89 15.49
C ALA A 155 -11.03 -22.39 15.22
N GLU A 156 -9.99 -22.04 14.45
CA GLU A 156 -9.87 -20.70 13.88
C GLU A 156 -10.99 -20.49 12.85
N SER A 157 -11.67 -19.36 12.98
CA SER A 157 -12.84 -19.01 12.19
C SER A 157 -12.85 -17.51 11.93
N PHE A 158 -13.92 -17.04 11.30
CA PHE A 158 -14.07 -15.65 10.95
C PHE A 158 -15.52 -15.20 11.08
N GLN A 159 -15.72 -13.89 11.16
CA GLN A 159 -17.02 -13.26 11.07
C GLN A 159 -16.99 -12.14 10.04
N LEU A 160 -17.83 -12.25 9.00
CA LEU A 160 -18.08 -11.14 8.08
C LEU A 160 -19.27 -10.32 8.59
N LYS A 161 -19.09 -9.02 8.67
CA LYS A 161 -20.09 -8.06 9.14
C LYS A 161 -20.32 -6.97 8.10
N LEU A 162 -21.55 -6.47 8.04
CA LEU A 162 -21.86 -5.18 7.44
C LEU A 162 -21.98 -4.17 8.58
N CYS A 163 -21.06 -3.21 8.62
CA CYS A 163 -21.00 -2.17 9.64
C CYS A 163 -21.38 -0.82 9.03
N VAL A 164 -21.91 0.10 9.83
CA VAL A 164 -22.22 1.45 9.37
C VAL A 164 -20.96 2.30 9.37
N ASN A 165 -20.77 3.12 8.33
CA ASN A 165 -19.67 4.08 8.33
C ASN A 165 -19.97 5.22 9.32
N HIS A 166 -19.14 5.37 10.35
CA HIS A 166 -19.31 6.39 11.39
C HIS A 166 -19.31 7.82 10.81
N ASN A 167 -18.50 8.05 9.77
CA ASN A 167 -18.39 9.36 9.10
C ASN A 167 -19.68 9.77 8.36
N ALA A 168 -20.57 8.81 8.06
CA ALA A 168 -21.86 9.09 7.43
C ALA A 168 -22.94 9.56 8.42
N ILE A 169 -22.68 9.46 9.73
CA ILE A 169 -23.63 9.84 10.80
C ILE A 169 -23.25 11.19 11.42
N ILE A 170 -21.97 11.56 11.39
CA ILE A 170 -21.49 12.84 11.93
C ILE A 170 -21.70 13.96 10.91
N THR A 171 -22.93 14.45 10.78
CA THR A 171 -23.19 15.84 10.39
C THR A 171 -23.30 16.77 11.60
N SER A 172 -22.98 16.29 12.81
CA SER A 172 -23.01 17.07 14.05
C SER A 172 -21.62 17.64 14.40
N PRO A 173 -21.55 18.82 15.05
CA PRO A 173 -20.30 19.50 15.37
C PRO A 173 -19.35 18.65 16.23
N PRO A 174 -18.02 18.87 16.13
CA PRO A 174 -17.04 18.21 16.98
C PRO A 174 -17.35 18.46 18.47
N GLY A 175 -17.49 17.38 19.26
CA GLY A 175 -17.80 17.42 20.70
C GLY A 175 -19.12 16.75 21.12
N SER A 176 -19.87 16.13 20.21
CA SER A 176 -21.05 15.34 20.55
C SER A 176 -20.66 13.99 21.20
N PRO A 177 -21.43 13.46 22.17
CA PRO A 177 -21.14 12.16 22.78
C PRO A 177 -21.17 11.04 21.73
N SER A 178 -20.33 10.02 21.91
CA SER A 178 -20.30 8.83 21.06
C SER A 178 -21.69 8.18 21.01
N ILE A 179 -22.28 8.08 19.81
CA ILE A 179 -23.54 7.37 19.61
C ILE A 179 -23.29 5.89 19.94
N SER A 180 -23.99 5.35 20.94
CA SER A 180 -24.02 3.90 21.17
C SER A 180 -24.94 3.26 20.14
N LEU A 181 -24.44 2.27 19.41
CA LEU A 181 -25.24 1.53 18.44
C LEU A 181 -26.16 0.53 19.14
N PRO A 182 -27.38 0.31 18.63
CA PRO A 182 -28.22 -0.81 19.04
C PRO A 182 -27.54 -2.16 18.79
N ALA A 183 -27.93 -3.17 19.56
CA ALA A 183 -27.45 -4.54 19.38
C ALA A 183 -27.67 -5.03 17.94
N GLY A 184 -26.60 -5.57 17.32
CA GLY A 184 -26.63 -6.10 15.96
C GLY A 184 -26.01 -5.18 14.90
N LEU A 185 -25.84 -3.89 15.18
CA LEU A 185 -25.05 -2.98 14.37
C LEU A 185 -23.62 -2.85 14.90
N CYS A 186 -22.70 -2.56 13.99
CA CYS A 186 -21.31 -2.23 14.29
C CYS A 186 -20.92 -0.96 13.52
N PHE A 187 -19.94 -0.22 14.04
CA PHE A 187 -19.27 0.80 13.26
C PHE A 187 -18.12 0.19 12.47
N ARG A 188 -17.75 0.86 11.39
CA ARG A 188 -16.47 0.63 10.71
C ARG A 188 -15.35 0.57 11.76
N PRO A 189 -14.54 -0.50 11.80
CA PRO A 189 -13.41 -0.56 12.73
C PRO A 189 -12.39 0.53 12.35
N PRO A 190 -11.79 1.22 13.34
CA PRO A 190 -10.71 2.14 13.07
C PRO A 190 -9.52 1.38 12.44
N GLN A 191 -8.84 1.97 11.47
CA GLN A 191 -7.65 1.39 10.82
C GLN A 191 -6.43 2.26 11.15
N LEU A 192 -6.24 2.59 12.43
CA LEU A 192 -5.35 3.69 12.89
C LEU A 192 -3.93 3.63 12.31
N GLU A 193 -3.25 2.48 12.43
CA GLU A 193 -1.89 2.35 11.92
C GLU A 193 -1.84 2.43 10.38
N GLU A 194 -2.81 1.84 9.66
CA GLU A 194 -2.86 1.91 8.20
C GLU A 194 -3.16 3.32 7.71
N ASP A 195 -4.13 3.99 8.33
CA ASP A 195 -4.51 5.37 8.01
C ASP A 195 -3.29 6.30 8.21
N ALA A 196 -2.55 6.13 9.31
CA ALA A 196 -1.33 6.88 9.59
C ALA A 196 -0.17 6.54 8.62
N ILE A 197 -0.01 5.27 8.22
CA ILE A 197 0.96 4.86 7.19
C ILE A 197 0.63 5.53 5.85
N ALA A 198 -0.64 5.52 5.45
CA ALA A 198 -1.10 6.15 4.21
C ALA A 198 -0.87 7.68 4.26
N GLU A 199 -1.13 8.32 5.39
CA GLU A 199 -0.83 9.73 5.62
C GLU A 199 0.66 10.03 5.57
N PHE A 200 1.51 9.20 6.17
CA PHE A 200 2.96 9.35 6.06
C PHE A 200 3.42 9.23 4.61
N GLY A 201 2.87 8.27 3.86
CA GLY A 201 3.12 8.10 2.43
C GLY A 201 2.77 9.35 1.63
N ARG A 202 1.60 9.96 1.88
CA ARG A 202 1.18 11.22 1.25
C ARG A 202 2.11 12.39 1.64
N LEU A 203 2.56 12.44 2.89
CA LEU A 203 3.55 13.43 3.34
C LEU A 203 4.87 13.27 2.55
N LEU A 204 5.39 12.05 2.41
CA LEU A 204 6.60 11.77 1.63
C LEU A 204 6.43 12.15 0.16
N GLN A 205 5.26 11.88 -0.44
CA GLN A 205 4.95 12.27 -1.82
C GLN A 205 4.92 13.78 -2.04
N ARG A 206 4.74 14.60 -1.00
CA ARG A 206 4.79 16.07 -1.10
C ARG A 206 6.21 16.62 -1.07
N ILE A 207 7.19 15.83 -0.62
CA ILE A 207 8.58 16.26 -0.52
C ILE A 207 9.19 16.35 -1.92
N ARG A 208 9.85 17.47 -2.20
CA ARG A 208 10.64 17.76 -3.40
C ARG A 208 12.04 18.11 -2.98
N ILE A 209 13.03 17.41 -3.53
CA ILE A 209 14.44 17.67 -3.24
C ILE A 209 14.96 18.58 -4.36
N THR A 210 15.35 19.81 -4.01
CA THR A 210 15.79 20.83 -4.97
C THR A 210 16.87 21.72 -4.37
N ASP A 211 17.82 22.15 -5.18
CA ASP A 211 18.84 23.15 -4.84
C ASP A 211 18.42 24.59 -5.19
N SER A 212 17.25 24.77 -5.81
CA SER A 212 16.69 26.08 -6.12
C SER A 212 16.44 26.91 -4.86
N ALA A 213 16.78 28.20 -4.90
CA ALA A 213 16.54 29.12 -3.78
C ALA A 213 15.05 29.13 -3.39
N GLY A 214 14.74 28.75 -2.15
CA GLY A 214 13.37 28.65 -1.64
C GLY A 214 13.33 28.40 -0.14
N THR A 215 12.12 28.39 0.43
CA THR A 215 11.90 28.05 1.84
C THR A 215 12.03 26.55 2.03
N PHE A 216 13.17 26.12 2.58
CA PHE A 216 13.40 24.72 2.91
C PHE A 216 12.78 24.35 4.27
N LEU A 217 12.25 23.14 4.35
CA LEU A 217 11.77 22.56 5.58
C LEU A 217 12.96 22.24 6.51
N SER A 218 12.90 22.69 7.76
CA SER A 218 13.90 22.31 8.76
C SER A 218 13.65 20.89 9.27
N ARG A 219 14.70 20.25 9.81
CA ARG A 219 14.60 18.92 10.43
C ARG A 219 13.46 18.85 11.45
N LYS A 220 13.39 19.82 12.36
CA LYS A 220 12.38 19.86 13.43
C LYS A 220 10.97 19.94 12.86
N GLN A 221 10.75 20.75 11.83
CA GLN A 221 9.44 20.84 11.19
C GLN A 221 9.02 19.53 10.52
N LEU A 222 9.95 18.80 9.90
CA LEU A 222 9.65 17.48 9.34
C LEU A 222 9.32 16.46 10.44
N GLU A 223 10.07 16.45 11.54
CA GLU A 223 9.81 15.58 12.68
C GLU A 223 8.44 15.88 13.33
N ASP A 224 8.10 17.16 13.51
CA ASP A 224 6.82 17.58 14.08
C ASP A 224 5.63 17.19 13.17
N LEU A 225 5.82 17.21 11.84
CA LEU A 225 4.83 16.68 10.89
C LEU A 225 4.60 15.17 11.05
N VAL A 226 5.65 14.39 11.34
CA VAL A 226 5.53 12.94 11.57
C VAL A 226 4.86 12.64 12.92
N ARG A 227 5.18 13.38 13.99
CA ARG A 227 4.48 13.24 15.29
C ARG A 227 3.00 13.59 15.19
N GLY A 228 2.65 14.51 14.28
CA GLY A 228 1.26 14.89 14.02
C GLY A 228 0.38 13.79 13.41
N LEU A 229 0.97 12.67 12.94
CA LEU A 229 0.25 11.53 12.35
C LEU A 229 -0.49 10.67 13.40
N GLU A 230 -0.28 10.91 14.69
CA GLU A 230 -0.90 10.16 15.78
C GLU A 230 -2.39 10.52 16.02
N GLY A 231 -2.88 11.61 15.41
CA GLY A 231 -4.27 12.04 15.54
C GLY A 231 -5.21 11.31 14.58
N PRO A 232 -6.51 11.12 14.92
CA PRO A 232 -7.46 10.49 14.01
C PRO A 232 -7.55 11.28 12.70
N ALA A 233 -7.45 10.57 11.56
CA ALA A 233 -7.60 11.10 10.21
C ALA A 233 -8.94 11.86 10.10
N GLY A 234 -8.91 13.19 10.27
CA GLY A 234 -10.09 14.05 10.29
C GLY A 234 -10.16 15.08 11.43
N SER A 235 -9.32 14.99 12.46
CA SER A 235 -9.20 16.08 13.44
C SER A 235 -8.10 17.06 13.02
N PRO A 236 -8.38 18.38 12.93
CA PRO A 236 -7.38 19.33 12.47
C PRO A 236 -6.39 19.65 13.61
N PRO A 237 -5.09 19.35 13.51
CA PRO A 237 -4.11 20.14 14.22
C PRO A 237 -3.89 21.41 13.40
N LEU A 238 -4.15 22.57 14.01
CA LEU A 238 -3.59 23.88 13.66
C LEU A 238 -3.37 24.16 12.16
N SER A 239 -4.29 24.91 11.56
CA SER A 239 -4.20 25.51 10.20
C SER A 239 -4.03 24.52 9.04
N SER A 240 -5.18 24.13 8.46
CA SER A 240 -5.36 23.32 7.24
C SER A 240 -4.94 21.84 7.38
N PRO A 241 -5.65 20.89 6.74
CA PRO A 241 -5.27 19.47 6.80
C PRO A 241 -3.82 19.31 6.29
N PRO A 242 -2.91 18.70 7.05
CA PRO A 242 -1.50 18.57 6.67
C PRO A 242 -1.27 17.70 5.41
N TRP A 243 -2.32 17.17 4.78
CA TRP A 243 -2.28 16.28 3.61
C TRP A 243 -2.63 17.00 2.30
N LEU A 244 -3.34 18.13 2.38
CA LEU A 244 -3.72 19.00 1.27
C LEU A 244 -2.90 20.30 1.38
N GLY A 245 -1.58 20.14 1.31
CA GLY A 245 -0.65 21.25 1.46
C GLY A 245 0.28 21.40 0.26
N PRO A 246 0.89 22.59 0.08
CA PRO A 246 1.85 22.84 -0.98
C PRO A 246 3.03 21.85 -0.92
N PRO A 247 3.78 21.67 -2.03
CA PRO A 247 5.00 20.87 -2.01
C PRO A 247 5.96 21.35 -0.91
N LEU A 248 6.60 20.39 -0.25
CA LEU A 248 7.57 20.64 0.81
C LEU A 248 8.97 20.50 0.21
N PHE A 249 9.85 21.47 0.43
CA PHE A 249 11.17 21.45 -0.20
C PHE A 249 12.25 21.04 0.81
N LEU A 250 13.11 20.10 0.41
CA LEU A 250 14.32 19.71 1.14
C LEU A 250 15.55 20.06 0.30
N HIS A 251 16.57 20.61 0.96
CA HIS A 251 17.86 20.84 0.33
C HIS A 251 18.59 19.49 0.14
N PRO A 252 19.25 19.21 -1.02
CA PRO A 252 19.89 17.93 -1.30
C PRO A 252 20.92 17.49 -0.25
N ASN A 253 21.67 18.44 0.33
CA ASN A 253 22.67 18.16 1.35
C ASN A 253 22.04 17.64 2.67
N ASP A 254 20.81 18.03 2.97
CA ASP A 254 20.14 17.72 4.24
C ASP A 254 19.09 16.59 4.09
N ALA A 255 18.61 16.36 2.87
CA ALA A 255 17.49 15.47 2.59
C ALA A 255 17.67 14.05 3.16
N ARG A 256 18.87 13.47 3.02
CA ARG A 256 19.18 12.14 3.55
C ARG A 256 18.99 12.08 5.07
N ASP A 257 19.58 13.04 5.78
CA ASP A 257 19.57 13.05 7.25
C ASP A 257 18.17 13.38 7.78
N PHE A 258 17.44 14.27 7.10
CA PHE A 258 16.11 14.68 7.52
C PHE A 258 15.10 13.56 7.30
N LEU A 259 15.14 12.88 6.14
CA LEU A 259 14.31 11.71 5.88
C LEU A 259 14.62 10.58 6.86
N ARG A 260 15.91 10.33 7.14
CA ARG A 260 16.30 9.37 8.19
C ARG A 260 15.72 9.75 9.55
N SER A 261 15.76 11.02 9.92
CA SER A 261 15.14 11.51 11.17
C SER A 261 13.64 11.27 11.19
N ALA A 262 12.95 11.57 10.08
CA ALA A 262 11.51 11.34 9.94
C ALA A 262 11.14 9.85 10.14
N PHE A 263 11.86 8.93 9.49
CA PHE A 263 11.66 7.49 9.69
C PHE A 263 11.97 7.03 11.12
N LEU A 264 12.98 7.63 11.76
CA LEU A 264 13.26 7.32 13.17
C LEU A 264 12.12 7.77 14.07
N VAL A 265 11.63 9.01 13.94
CA VAL A 265 10.48 9.51 14.71
C VAL A 265 9.24 8.64 14.48
N TRP A 266 8.99 8.22 13.23
CA TRP A 266 7.91 7.28 12.94
C TRP A 266 8.02 5.99 13.76
N VAL A 267 9.20 5.35 13.76
CA VAL A 267 9.41 4.06 14.43
C VAL A 267 9.49 4.18 15.96
N THR A 268 10.05 5.27 16.49
CA THR A 268 10.34 5.40 17.93
C THR A 268 9.30 6.19 18.72
N GLU A 269 8.48 7.00 18.06
CA GLU A 269 7.49 7.87 18.70
C GLU A 269 6.07 7.59 18.18
N ALA A 270 5.84 7.82 16.88
CA ALA A 270 4.48 7.78 16.31
C ALA A 270 3.85 6.38 16.33
N ARG A 271 4.59 5.37 15.85
CA ARG A 271 4.08 4.00 15.80
C ARG A 271 3.80 3.41 17.19
N PRO A 272 4.69 3.57 18.20
CA PRO A 272 4.36 3.20 19.58
C PRO A 272 3.12 3.91 20.15
N ALA A 273 2.95 5.22 19.86
CA ALA A 273 1.78 5.96 20.32
C ALA A 273 0.48 5.40 19.74
N LEU A 274 0.46 5.04 18.45
CA LEU A 274 -0.68 4.40 17.79
C LEU A 274 -1.02 3.04 18.41
N ALA A 275 -0.02 2.24 18.78
CA ALA A 275 -0.23 0.95 19.45
C ALA A 275 -0.87 1.10 20.84
N VAL A 276 -0.46 2.12 21.62
CA VAL A 276 -1.07 2.39 22.94
C VAL A 276 -2.53 2.83 22.81
N LEU A 277 -2.86 3.60 21.77
CA LEU A 277 -4.23 4.02 21.50
C LEU A 277 -5.14 2.84 21.16
N ALA A 278 -4.61 1.83 20.46
CA ALA A 278 -5.32 0.59 20.20
C ALA A 278 -5.58 -0.20 21.51
N ASP A 279 -4.53 -0.45 22.30
CA ASP A 279 -4.62 -1.23 23.56
C ASP A 279 -5.49 -0.57 24.65
N ALA A 280 -5.66 0.76 24.62
CA ALA A 280 -6.48 1.51 25.59
C ALA A 280 -7.98 1.16 25.52
N GLU A 281 -8.44 0.53 24.43
CA GLU A 281 -9.79 -0.03 24.28
C GLU A 281 -9.92 -1.48 24.79
N CYS A 282 -9.16 -1.86 25.82
CA CYS A 282 -9.13 -3.16 26.52
C CYS A 282 -10.50 -3.85 26.80
N CYS A 283 -11.62 -3.11 26.75
CA CYS A 283 -12.98 -3.63 26.96
C CYS A 283 -13.88 -3.68 25.71
N ASN A 284 -13.40 -3.28 24.52
CA ASN A 284 -14.16 -3.36 23.27
C ASN A 284 -13.51 -4.36 22.32
N SER A 285 -14.21 -5.46 22.03
CA SER A 285 -13.80 -6.53 21.12
C SER A 285 -13.75 -6.14 19.63
N ASN A 286 -13.41 -4.89 19.31
CA ASN A 286 -13.47 -4.31 17.96
C ASN A 286 -12.13 -4.31 17.22
N GLU A 287 -11.03 -4.74 17.86
CA GLU A 287 -9.68 -4.69 17.29
C GLU A 287 -9.22 -6.00 16.62
N GLN A 288 -10.14 -6.82 16.13
CA GLN A 288 -9.82 -8.05 15.40
C GLN A 288 -10.38 -8.04 13.99
N CYS A 289 -10.51 -6.85 13.39
CA CYS A 289 -11.27 -6.67 12.16
C CYS A 289 -10.53 -5.83 11.11
N VAL A 290 -10.58 -6.30 9.86
CA VAL A 290 -10.02 -5.63 8.68
C VAL A 290 -11.16 -5.11 7.81
N LEU A 291 -11.03 -3.86 7.34
CA LEU A 291 -11.93 -3.31 6.34
C LEU A 291 -11.63 -3.92 4.95
N LEU A 292 -12.65 -4.48 4.30
CA LEU A 292 -12.51 -4.98 2.93
C LEU A 292 -12.99 -3.99 1.88
N ALA A 293 -14.11 -3.32 2.12
CA ALA A 293 -14.68 -2.33 1.20
C ALA A 293 -15.72 -1.45 1.89
N GLU A 294 -15.93 -0.26 1.31
CA GLU A 294 -17.08 0.59 1.57
C GLU A 294 -18.11 0.41 0.45
N LEU A 295 -19.39 0.44 0.83
CA LEU A 295 -20.54 0.29 -0.04
C LEU A 295 -21.41 1.52 0.10
N THR A 296 -21.67 2.19 -1.02
CA THR A 296 -22.69 3.25 -1.07
C THR A 296 -23.97 2.62 -1.58
N VAL A 297 -24.96 2.48 -0.69
CA VAL A 297 -26.20 1.77 -0.93
C VAL A 297 -27.34 2.77 -1.07
N PRO A 298 -27.83 3.05 -2.29
CA PRO A 298 -29.04 3.85 -2.48
C PRO A 298 -30.25 3.07 -1.97
N ILE A 299 -31.05 3.66 -1.09
CA ILE A 299 -32.24 3.02 -0.52
C ILE A 299 -33.51 3.84 -0.75
N ASP A 300 -34.66 3.18 -0.70
CA ASP A 300 -35.98 3.81 -0.73
C ASP A 300 -36.56 4.02 0.68
N ALA A 301 -37.76 4.59 0.75
CA ALA A 301 -38.48 4.82 2.00
C ALA A 301 -38.85 3.53 2.77
N PHE A 302 -38.77 2.36 2.11
CA PHE A 302 -39.07 1.05 2.69
C PHE A 302 -37.81 0.29 3.13
N TRP A 303 -36.63 0.94 3.14
CA TRP A 303 -35.34 0.32 3.45
C TRP A 303 -34.98 -0.81 2.48
N GLN A 304 -35.34 -0.66 1.21
CA GLN A 304 -34.91 -1.55 0.13
C GLN A 304 -33.93 -0.82 -0.77
N VAL A 305 -33.01 -1.57 -1.40
CA VAL A 305 -32.07 -0.97 -2.35
C VAL A 305 -32.83 -0.47 -3.59
N SER A 306 -32.64 0.81 -3.91
CA SER A 306 -33.39 1.52 -4.96
C SER A 306 -32.57 1.77 -6.24
N GLY A 307 -31.27 1.49 -6.22
CA GLY A 307 -30.35 1.77 -7.32
C GLY A 307 -29.12 0.86 -7.35
N THR A 308 -28.12 1.24 -8.14
CA THR A 308 -26.87 0.49 -8.23
C THR A 308 -26.01 0.77 -7.01
N VAL A 309 -25.58 -0.29 -6.31
CA VAL A 309 -24.66 -0.20 -5.19
C VAL A 309 -23.24 -0.03 -5.73
N THR A 310 -22.52 0.99 -5.27
CA THR A 310 -21.11 1.19 -5.64
C THR A 310 -20.18 0.71 -4.54
N THR A 311 -19.06 0.12 -4.95
CA THR A 311 -18.01 -0.39 -4.05
C THR A 311 -16.80 0.52 -4.14
N ASP A 312 -16.30 0.97 -2.99
CA ASP A 312 -15.05 1.73 -2.85
C ASP A 312 -14.07 0.92 -1.99
N GLU A 313 -12.88 0.65 -2.54
CA GLU A 313 -11.80 -0.07 -1.86
C GLU A 313 -10.60 0.85 -1.57
N SER A 314 -10.75 2.17 -1.71
CA SER A 314 -9.65 3.15 -1.57
C SER A 314 -8.99 3.18 -0.19
N SER A 315 -9.74 2.81 0.86
CA SER A 315 -9.27 2.73 2.24
C SER A 315 -8.96 1.30 2.71
N ARG A 316 -8.94 0.33 1.79
CA ARG A 316 -8.71 -1.08 2.12
C ARG A 316 -7.23 -1.29 2.46
N PRO A 317 -6.88 -1.80 3.66
CA PRO A 317 -5.52 -2.24 3.95
C PRO A 317 -5.19 -3.50 3.15
N PHE A 318 -4.02 -3.54 2.52
CA PHE A 318 -3.53 -4.72 1.82
C PHE A 318 -2.01 -4.84 1.90
N LEU A 319 -1.55 -6.10 1.89
CA LEU A 319 -0.14 -6.43 1.92
C LEU A 319 0.28 -7.00 0.57
N VAL A 320 1.40 -6.51 0.08
CA VAL A 320 2.03 -7.00 -1.16
C VAL A 320 3.29 -7.75 -0.81
N GLN A 321 3.50 -8.90 -1.47
CA GLN A 321 4.68 -9.73 -1.26
C GLN A 321 5.96 -8.94 -1.55
N THR A 322 6.97 -9.11 -0.70
CA THR A 322 8.29 -8.47 -0.87
C THR A 322 8.91 -8.77 -2.24
N ARG A 323 8.67 -9.95 -2.80
CA ARG A 323 9.11 -10.31 -4.16
C ARG A 323 8.47 -9.44 -5.23
N LEU A 324 7.18 -9.12 -5.11
CA LEU A 324 6.49 -8.23 -6.06
C LEU A 324 6.95 -6.78 -5.88
N LEU A 325 7.24 -6.34 -4.65
CA LEU A 325 7.87 -5.03 -4.40
C LEU A 325 9.28 -4.94 -4.99
N GLN A 326 10.06 -6.02 -4.94
CA GLN A 326 11.36 -6.09 -5.61
C GLN A 326 11.19 -5.95 -7.13
N GLU A 327 10.25 -6.68 -7.73
CA GLU A 327 9.98 -6.56 -9.17
C GLU A 327 9.49 -5.16 -9.56
N SER A 328 8.62 -4.52 -8.76
CA SER A 328 8.17 -3.16 -9.06
C SER A 328 9.32 -2.15 -8.99
N MET A 329 10.22 -2.29 -8.01
CA MET A 329 11.43 -1.46 -7.91
C MET A 329 12.38 -1.69 -9.10
N LEU A 330 12.54 -2.92 -9.56
CA LEU A 330 13.37 -3.26 -10.73
C LEU A 330 12.77 -2.78 -12.06
N CYS A 331 11.44 -2.79 -12.18
CA CYS A 331 10.73 -2.29 -13.36
C CYS A 331 10.60 -0.76 -13.41
N ASN A 332 11.22 -0.03 -12.48
CA ASN A 332 11.18 1.43 -12.36
C ASN A 332 9.74 1.98 -12.34
N PHE A 333 8.88 1.39 -11.49
CA PHE A 333 7.46 1.77 -11.35
C PHE A 333 7.23 3.19 -10.76
N ALA A 334 8.29 3.93 -10.46
CA ALA A 334 8.23 5.32 -10.06
C ALA A 334 8.37 6.22 -11.29
N GLY A 335 7.24 6.70 -11.81
CA GLY A 335 7.23 7.82 -12.74
C GLY A 335 8.02 9.00 -12.16
N ALA A 336 8.91 9.56 -12.99
CA ALA A 336 9.40 10.94 -12.94
C ALA A 336 9.55 11.55 -11.53
N GLY A 337 10.59 11.15 -10.81
CA GLY A 337 10.90 11.70 -9.49
C GLY A 337 12.35 11.45 -9.06
N GLY A 338 13.29 11.56 -9.99
CA GLY A 338 14.70 11.37 -9.70
C GLY A 338 15.54 11.84 -10.87
N SER A 339 16.26 12.94 -10.66
CA SER A 339 17.28 13.45 -11.59
C SER A 339 18.25 12.33 -11.92
N GLY A 340 18.16 11.75 -13.14
CA GLY A 340 19.14 10.78 -13.65
C GLY A 340 18.62 9.66 -14.56
N SER A 341 17.33 9.30 -14.53
CA SER A 341 16.81 8.26 -15.44
C SER A 341 15.97 8.88 -16.54
N GLY A 342 16.62 9.36 -17.60
CA GLY A 342 15.94 9.84 -18.80
C GLY A 342 15.23 8.70 -19.54
N LEU A 343 14.03 8.97 -20.07
CA LEU A 343 13.31 8.05 -20.94
C LEU A 343 14.04 7.98 -22.29
N THR A 344 14.43 6.79 -22.74
CA THR A 344 14.94 6.63 -24.11
C THR A 344 13.82 6.97 -25.08
N VAL A 345 14.00 8.03 -25.87
CA VAL A 345 13.00 8.55 -26.83
C VAL A 345 13.29 8.10 -28.25
N ALA A 346 14.54 7.78 -28.56
CA ALA A 346 14.93 7.24 -29.86
C ALA A 346 16.29 6.52 -29.76
N ALA A 347 16.48 5.48 -30.54
CA ALA A 347 17.75 4.76 -30.60
C ALA A 347 17.92 4.08 -31.96
N GLY A 348 19.18 3.89 -32.38
CA GLY A 348 19.46 3.24 -33.66
C GLY A 348 20.92 2.79 -33.78
N ASN A 349 21.11 1.78 -34.61
CA ASN A 349 22.40 1.31 -35.07
C ASN A 349 22.50 1.57 -36.57
N PHE A 350 23.53 2.28 -37.01
CA PHE A 350 23.71 2.68 -38.41
C PHE A 350 25.03 2.16 -38.94
N ARG A 351 24.99 1.50 -40.10
CA ARG A 351 26.16 1.12 -40.88
C ARG A 351 26.41 2.16 -41.96
N ILE A 352 27.66 2.56 -42.15
CA ILE A 352 28.05 3.54 -43.17
C ILE A 352 28.69 2.79 -44.35
N VAL A 353 28.13 2.98 -45.55
CA VAL A 353 28.67 2.45 -46.81
C VAL A 353 28.79 3.60 -47.79
N ALA A 354 30.01 3.85 -48.30
CA ALA A 354 30.29 5.00 -49.17
C ALA A 354 29.79 6.35 -48.60
N ASN A 355 30.03 6.60 -47.30
CA ASN A 355 29.52 7.75 -46.52
C ASN A 355 28.01 7.81 -46.32
N VAL A 356 27.23 6.88 -46.86
CA VAL A 356 25.77 6.88 -46.66
C VAL A 356 25.44 6.02 -45.44
N PRO A 357 24.83 6.59 -44.37
CA PRO A 357 24.38 5.81 -43.23
C PRO A 357 23.09 5.06 -43.59
N SER A 358 23.01 3.80 -43.17
CA SER A 358 21.84 2.94 -43.33
C SER A 358 21.58 2.20 -42.02
N ALA A 359 20.31 2.09 -41.62
CA ALA A 359 19.96 1.39 -40.38
C ALA A 359 20.37 -0.09 -40.47
N ASN A 360 21.07 -0.57 -39.44
CA ASN A 360 21.52 -1.94 -39.30
C ASN A 360 20.73 -2.63 -38.18
N GLY A 361 19.48 -2.99 -38.49
CA GLY A 361 18.51 -3.52 -37.53
C GLY A 361 17.33 -2.56 -37.26
N PRO A 362 16.44 -2.91 -36.31
CA PRO A 362 15.31 -2.07 -35.97
C PRO A 362 15.76 -0.77 -35.28
N THR A 363 15.16 0.34 -35.68
CA THR A 363 15.33 1.65 -35.05
C THR A 363 14.17 1.91 -34.11
N TYR A 364 14.45 2.40 -32.91
CA TYR A 364 13.42 2.79 -31.95
C TYR A 364 12.88 4.19 -32.28
N ASN A 365 11.54 4.31 -32.35
CA ASN A 365 10.79 5.50 -32.74
C ASN A 365 11.23 6.18 -34.05
N GLY A 366 11.52 5.37 -35.07
CA GLY A 366 11.72 5.85 -36.43
C GLY A 366 12.95 6.75 -36.62
N LEU A 367 13.99 6.57 -35.79
CA LEU A 367 15.25 7.31 -35.92
C LEU A 367 15.93 7.01 -37.26
N ILE A 368 16.23 8.04 -38.04
CA ILE A 368 16.95 7.98 -39.31
C ILE A 368 18.21 8.85 -39.20
N ALA A 369 19.29 8.39 -39.83
CA ALA A 369 20.50 9.17 -40.04
C ALA A 369 20.61 9.56 -41.51
N THR A 370 20.94 10.82 -41.80
CA THR A 370 21.14 11.33 -43.17
C THR A 370 22.51 11.99 -43.30
N LEU A 371 23.20 11.76 -44.41
CA LEU A 371 24.51 12.35 -44.68
C LEU A 371 24.37 13.87 -44.96
N GLN A 372 25.15 14.69 -44.26
CA GLN A 372 25.26 16.13 -44.54
C GLN A 372 26.57 16.45 -45.26
N SER A 373 27.67 15.92 -44.74
CA SER A 373 29.01 15.99 -45.34
C SER A 373 29.84 14.80 -44.83
N PRO A 374 30.99 14.46 -45.43
CA PRO A 374 31.77 13.30 -45.01
C PRO A 374 32.07 13.31 -43.50
N GLY A 375 31.54 12.33 -42.77
CA GLY A 375 31.69 12.20 -41.32
C GLY A 375 30.69 13.02 -40.48
N ILE A 376 29.78 13.78 -41.09
CA ILE A 376 28.72 14.53 -40.40
C ILE A 376 27.35 14.01 -40.82
N TYR A 377 26.55 13.64 -39.82
CA TYR A 377 25.25 13.01 -39.99
C TYR A 377 24.18 13.77 -39.20
N LEU A 378 23.01 13.94 -39.82
CA LEU A 378 21.82 14.48 -39.15
C LEU A 378 20.93 13.32 -38.71
N LEU A 379 20.71 13.21 -37.40
CA LEU A 379 19.77 12.29 -36.79
C LEU A 379 18.39 12.96 -36.72
N ASN A 380 17.40 12.38 -37.36
CA ASN A 380 16.01 12.87 -37.34
C ASN A 380 15.03 11.71 -37.10
N TRP A 381 13.79 12.04 -36.75
CA TRP A 381 12.77 11.06 -36.34
C TRP A 381 11.63 10.94 -37.36
N SER A 382 11.94 11.15 -38.64
CA SER A 382 10.93 11.13 -39.72
C SER A 382 10.56 9.72 -40.20
N GLY A 383 11.14 8.66 -39.62
CA GLY A 383 10.74 7.27 -39.89
C GLY A 383 9.35 6.96 -39.33
N ALA A 384 8.77 5.82 -39.70
CA ALA A 384 7.45 5.41 -39.22
C ALA A 384 7.57 4.23 -38.23
N PRO A 385 6.97 4.30 -37.03
CA PRO A 385 6.33 5.47 -36.41
C PRO A 385 7.40 6.47 -35.92
N GLY A 386 7.22 7.74 -36.27
CA GLY A 386 8.16 8.80 -35.89
C GLY A 386 7.93 9.21 -34.45
N TYR A 387 9.00 9.47 -33.69
CA TYR A 387 8.87 10.16 -32.43
C TYR A 387 8.25 11.55 -32.69
N LEU A 388 6.97 11.68 -32.38
CA LEU A 388 6.30 12.96 -32.25
C LEU A 388 6.44 13.37 -30.79
N ASN A 389 7.12 14.49 -30.54
CA ASN A 389 7.16 15.10 -29.22
C ASN A 389 5.70 15.22 -28.71
N PRO A 390 5.32 14.55 -27.60
CA PRO A 390 3.99 14.64 -27.04
C PRO A 390 3.84 16.00 -26.37
N ALA A 391 3.56 16.99 -27.21
CA ALA A 391 2.87 18.25 -26.94
C ALA A 391 3.63 19.49 -27.43
N SER A 392 2.95 20.20 -28.32
CA SER A 392 2.82 21.66 -28.32
C SER A 392 2.23 22.22 -27.01
N ALA A 393 2.59 21.66 -25.84
CA ALA A 393 2.16 22.10 -24.53
C ALA A 393 3.33 21.98 -23.55
N SER A 394 3.45 23.03 -22.74
CA SER A 394 4.46 23.33 -21.74
C SER A 394 5.07 22.12 -21.00
N PRO A 395 6.39 22.15 -20.71
CA PRO A 395 7.33 23.25 -20.93
C PRO A 395 7.87 23.33 -22.38
N PRO A 396 8.20 24.54 -22.89
CA PRO A 396 8.68 24.75 -24.26
C PRO A 396 10.15 24.32 -24.49
N THR A 397 10.79 23.69 -23.50
CA THR A 397 12.21 23.33 -23.51
C THR A 397 12.40 21.88 -23.05
N HIS A 398 12.94 21.04 -23.93
CA HIS A 398 13.28 19.65 -23.65
C HIS A 398 14.80 19.51 -23.55
N THR A 399 15.27 18.69 -22.61
CA THR A 399 16.69 18.34 -22.51
C THR A 399 16.91 16.93 -22.98
N TYR A 400 17.78 16.77 -23.97
CA TYR A 400 18.17 15.45 -24.47
C TYR A 400 19.61 15.15 -24.08
N VAL A 401 19.85 13.90 -23.66
CA VAL A 401 21.19 13.33 -23.58
C VAL A 401 21.35 12.35 -24.73
N VAL A 402 22.41 12.55 -25.50
CA VAL A 402 22.73 11.75 -26.68
C VAL A 402 24.00 10.98 -26.37
N ASN A 403 23.87 9.66 -26.25
CA ASN A 403 24.98 8.76 -26.06
C ASN A 403 25.24 8.03 -27.38
N GLY A 404 26.42 8.20 -27.95
CA GLY A 404 26.78 7.54 -29.20
C GLY A 404 28.18 6.94 -29.17
N GLY A 405 28.35 5.87 -29.94
CA GLY A 405 29.62 5.17 -30.10
C GLY A 405 29.88 4.84 -31.56
N ALA A 406 31.07 5.15 -32.04
CA ALA A 406 31.49 4.81 -33.39
C ALA A 406 31.75 3.29 -33.51
N ILE A 407 31.35 2.70 -34.63
CA ILE A 407 31.67 1.32 -34.99
C ILE A 407 32.85 1.35 -35.97
N ALA A 408 33.93 0.67 -35.61
CA ALA A 408 35.11 0.54 -36.47
C ALA A 408 34.82 -0.32 -37.72
N VAL A 409 35.45 0.01 -38.85
CA VAL A 409 35.52 -0.86 -40.04
C VAL A 409 36.44 -2.05 -39.79
N SER A 410 36.30 -3.13 -40.57
CA SER A 410 37.28 -4.22 -40.63
C SER A 410 38.06 -4.13 -41.96
N PRO A 411 39.40 -4.08 -41.95
CA PRO A 411 40.29 -4.09 -40.77
C PRO A 411 40.19 -2.77 -39.95
N PRO A 412 40.49 -2.81 -38.64
CA PRO A 412 40.32 -1.67 -37.75
C PRO A 412 41.13 -0.45 -38.20
N PRO A 413 40.59 0.77 -38.05
CA PRO A 413 41.30 1.99 -38.39
C PRO A 413 42.54 2.14 -37.51
N LYS A 414 43.59 2.77 -38.05
CA LYS A 414 44.87 3.01 -37.35
C LYS A 414 44.72 3.91 -36.11
N PHE A 415 43.60 4.61 -36.00
CA PHE A 415 43.33 5.61 -34.97
C PHE A 415 41.92 5.41 -34.39
N PRO A 416 41.71 5.73 -33.10
CA PRO A 416 40.39 5.66 -32.49
C PRO A 416 39.44 6.63 -33.18
N VAL A 417 38.19 6.20 -33.31
CA VAL A 417 37.12 7.00 -33.92
C VAL A 417 36.23 7.54 -32.81
N THR A 418 35.99 8.85 -32.83
CA THR A 418 35.21 9.58 -31.84
C THR A 418 33.81 9.88 -32.38
N PHE A 419 32.81 9.76 -31.51
CA PHE A 419 31.47 10.26 -31.73
C PHE A 419 31.31 11.58 -30.97
N GLU A 420 30.92 12.63 -31.68
CA GLU A 420 30.72 13.97 -31.13
C GLU A 420 29.35 14.50 -31.52
N VAL A 421 28.66 15.14 -30.58
CA VAL A 421 27.43 15.89 -30.85
C VAL A 421 27.82 17.33 -31.17
N LEU A 422 27.47 17.80 -32.37
CA LEU A 422 27.82 19.15 -32.81
C LEU A 422 26.77 20.17 -32.40
N GLU A 423 25.51 19.90 -32.72
CA GLU A 423 24.44 20.89 -32.62
C GLU A 423 23.06 20.21 -32.51
N PHE A 424 22.16 20.83 -31.74
CA PHE A 424 20.75 20.50 -31.73
C PHE A 424 19.99 21.47 -32.64
N ARG A 425 19.27 20.94 -33.63
CA ARG A 425 18.48 21.72 -34.60
C ARG A 425 17.00 21.43 -34.42
N THR A 426 16.17 22.32 -34.95
CA THR A 426 14.70 22.11 -35.01
C THR A 426 14.30 20.88 -35.82
N THR A 427 15.16 20.42 -36.74
CA THR A 427 14.93 19.27 -37.61
C THR A 427 15.62 17.99 -37.15
N GLY A 428 16.42 18.02 -36.06
CA GLY A 428 17.18 16.86 -35.60
C GLY A 428 18.47 17.20 -34.86
N ILE A 429 19.32 16.19 -34.62
CA ILE A 429 20.59 16.31 -33.90
C ILE A 429 21.74 16.07 -34.86
N LEU A 430 22.67 17.02 -34.95
CA LEU A 430 23.84 16.91 -35.81
C LEU A 430 24.98 16.24 -35.04
N VAL A 431 25.51 15.16 -35.60
CA VAL A 431 26.60 14.37 -34.99
C VAL A 431 27.75 14.21 -35.97
N ARG A 432 28.97 14.12 -35.43
CA ARG A 432 30.21 13.93 -36.17
C ARG A 432 30.92 12.66 -35.74
N LEU A 433 31.45 11.95 -36.73
CA LEU A 433 32.34 10.81 -36.58
C LEU A 433 33.68 11.14 -37.23
N PHE A 434 34.76 11.12 -36.44
CA PHE A 434 36.09 11.44 -36.93
C PHE A 434 37.15 10.63 -36.19
N ASP A 435 38.27 10.33 -36.86
CA ASP A 435 39.47 9.79 -36.20
C ASP A 435 40.35 10.86 -35.58
N ALA A 436 41.43 10.46 -34.91
CA ALA A 436 42.38 11.38 -34.28
C ALA A 436 43.01 12.42 -35.23
N GLN A 437 42.85 12.29 -36.56
CA GLN A 437 43.33 13.21 -37.59
C GLN A 437 42.18 13.99 -38.24
N GLY A 438 40.94 13.81 -37.79
CA GLY A 438 39.77 14.50 -38.29
C GLY A 438 39.12 13.85 -39.52
N ASN A 439 39.55 12.66 -39.94
CA ASN A 439 39.02 11.98 -41.12
C ASN A 439 37.78 11.13 -40.79
N ALA A 440 36.86 11.02 -41.74
CA ALA A 440 35.64 10.23 -41.64
C ALA A 440 35.90 8.74 -41.91
N THR A 441 36.43 8.01 -40.94
CA THR A 441 36.88 6.60 -41.09
C THR A 441 35.97 5.57 -40.38
N ALA A 442 34.82 5.99 -39.85
CA ALA A 442 33.86 5.13 -39.16
C ALA A 442 33.14 4.17 -40.13
N GLY A 443 32.98 2.90 -39.72
CA GLY A 443 32.18 1.90 -40.45
C GLY A 443 30.69 1.92 -40.10
N GLY A 444 30.35 2.65 -39.04
CA GLY A 444 29.00 2.80 -38.53
C GLY A 444 29.01 3.55 -37.19
N PHE A 445 27.86 3.63 -36.54
CA PHE A 445 27.72 4.14 -35.19
C PHE A 445 26.42 3.63 -34.55
N MET A 446 26.42 3.53 -33.23
CA MET A 446 25.21 3.36 -32.43
C MET A 446 24.92 4.64 -31.69
N VAL A 447 23.64 4.96 -31.55
CA VAL A 447 23.19 6.15 -30.81
C VAL A 447 21.93 5.86 -30.03
N GLU A 448 21.90 6.38 -28.81
CA GLU A 448 20.75 6.38 -27.90
C GLU A 448 20.48 7.82 -27.48
N ILE A 449 19.22 8.25 -27.63
CA ILE A 449 18.75 9.59 -27.27
C ILE A 449 17.76 9.42 -26.13
N ARG A 450 18.10 10.01 -24.98
CA ARG A 450 17.25 10.03 -23.79
C ARG A 450 16.74 11.43 -23.56
N GLU A 451 15.46 11.55 -23.28
CA GLU A 451 14.89 12.78 -22.75
C GLU A 451 15.05 12.78 -21.24
N ILE A 452 15.74 13.79 -20.73
CA ILE A 452 15.82 14.04 -19.29
C ILE A 452 14.82 15.16 -19.02
N GLY A 453 13.68 14.81 -18.43
CA GLY A 453 12.72 15.81 -17.96
C GLY A 453 13.43 16.76 -17.02
N MET A 454 13.43 18.06 -17.34
CA MET A 454 13.94 19.09 -16.43
C MET A 454 12.81 19.76 -15.67
N ALA A 455 13.16 20.06 -14.42
CA ALA A 455 12.41 20.72 -13.38
C ALA A 455 11.56 21.90 -13.89
N GLY A 456 10.26 21.82 -13.62
CA GLY A 456 9.40 22.98 -13.45
C GLY A 456 9.26 23.30 -11.98
#